data_AF-A0A1X0UKG6-F1
#
_entry.id   AF-A0A1X0UKG6-F1
#
_cell.length_a   1.000
_cell.length_b   1.000
_cell.length_c   1.000
_cell.angle_alpha   90.00
_cell.angle_beta   90.00
_cell.angle_gamma   90.00
#
_symmetry.space_group_name_H-M   'P 1'
#
loop_
_entity.id
_entity.type
_entity.pdbx_description
1 polymer ?
#
loop_
_entity_poly.entity_id
_entity_poly.type
_entity_poly.pdbx_seq_one_letter_code
_entity_poly.pdbx_strand_id
1 'polypeptide(L)'
;MNFADVMARLGLYADAPPLPSVVGYEVSGLVTEIASNVTDFAIGDRVFAGTRFGGYAEEVCVRQQDAVHLPATLSFEQGAAIQVNCDRGTLEPWITPLRALMDDGTVAPVVSDVVPFERAAEAHQILTERRNIGKVVLVP
;
A
#
# COMPACT_ATOMS: atom_id res chain seq x y z
N MET A 1 -3.57 -4.53 3.39
CA MET A 1 -5.00 -4.80 3.12
C MET A 1 -5.92 -3.76 3.77
N ASN A 2 -7.04 -3.45 3.13
CA ASN A 2 -8.07 -2.53 3.60
C ASN A 2 -9.45 -3.18 3.68
N PHE A 3 -10.36 -2.56 4.43
CA PHE A 3 -11.77 -2.98 4.43
C PHE A 3 -12.43 -2.85 3.04
N ALA A 4 -11.97 -1.89 2.22
CA ALA A 4 -12.41 -1.76 0.84
C ALA A 4 -12.15 -3.03 0.01
N ASP A 5 -11.04 -3.75 0.26
CA ASP A 5 -10.73 -5.00 -0.43
C ASP A 5 -11.77 -6.10 -0.10
N VAL A 6 -12.24 -6.15 1.15
CA VAL A 6 -13.29 -7.07 1.58
C VAL A 6 -14.61 -6.73 0.89
N MET A 7 -15.00 -5.45 0.87
CA MET A 7 -16.23 -4.98 0.22
C MET A 7 -16.21 -5.20 -1.30
N ALA A 8 -15.06 -4.99 -1.95
CA ALA A 8 -14.88 -5.23 -3.38
C ALA A 8 -15.10 -6.70 -3.74
N ARG A 9 -14.54 -7.63 -2.95
CA ARG A 9 -14.75 -9.08 -3.14
C ARG A 9 -16.20 -9.52 -2.98
N LEU A 10 -16.99 -8.80 -2.17
CA LEU A 10 -18.41 -9.07 -1.98
C LEU A 10 -19.29 -8.43 -3.07
N GLY A 11 -18.70 -7.69 -4.02
CA GLY A 11 -19.44 -6.93 -5.03
C GLY A 11 -20.18 -5.71 -4.46
N LEU A 12 -19.83 -5.28 -3.25
CA LEU A 12 -20.49 -4.19 -2.52
C LEU A 12 -19.75 -2.85 -2.61
N TYR A 13 -18.65 -2.79 -3.35
CA TYR A 13 -17.84 -1.60 -3.51
C TYR A 13 -17.98 -1.04 -4.91
N ALA A 14 -18.72 0.07 -5.05
CA ALA A 14 -19.12 0.62 -6.36
C ALA A 14 -17.94 1.02 -7.25
N ASP A 15 -16.86 1.49 -6.65
CA ASP A 15 -15.64 1.90 -7.37
C ASP A 15 -14.73 0.70 -7.73
N ALA A 16 -15.08 -0.52 -7.32
CA ALA A 16 -14.30 -1.71 -7.64
C ALA A 16 -14.46 -2.13 -9.10
N PRO A 17 -13.37 -2.56 -9.77
CA PRO A 17 -13.46 -3.20 -11.08
C PRO A 17 -14.38 -4.43 -11.03
N PRO A 18 -15.10 -4.73 -12.13
CA PRO A 18 -15.96 -5.91 -12.20
C PRO A 18 -15.16 -7.18 -11.99
N LEU A 19 -15.79 -8.20 -11.38
CA LEU A 19 -15.18 -9.50 -11.16
C LEU A 19 -15.04 -10.27 -12.49
N PRO A 20 -13.97 -11.07 -12.69
CA PRO A 20 -12.84 -11.26 -11.78
C PRO A 20 -11.89 -10.05 -11.79
N SER A 21 -11.43 -9.63 -10.60
CA SER A 21 -10.48 -8.54 -10.43
C SER A 21 -9.48 -8.81 -9.31
N VAL A 22 -8.28 -8.25 -9.43
CA VAL A 22 -7.26 -8.26 -8.39
C VAL A 22 -7.46 -7.02 -7.52
N VAL A 23 -7.67 -7.22 -6.22
CA VAL A 23 -7.86 -6.13 -5.24
C VAL A 23 -6.50 -5.63 -4.70
N GLY A 24 -6.52 -4.70 -3.75
CA GLY A 24 -5.31 -4.14 -3.14
C GLY A 24 -5.02 -2.71 -3.62
N TYR A 25 -4.96 -1.80 -2.64
CA TYR A 25 -4.86 -0.35 -2.84
C TYR A 25 -3.47 0.23 -2.65
N GLU A 26 -2.65 -0.40 -1.81
CA GLU A 26 -1.31 0.07 -1.50
C GLU A 26 -0.33 -1.11 -1.55
N VAL A 27 0.87 -0.81 -2.03
CA VAL A 27 1.99 -1.74 -2.13
C VAL A 27 3.28 -1.06 -1.71
N SER A 28 4.30 -1.86 -1.42
CA SER A 28 5.66 -1.39 -1.27
C SER A 28 6.64 -2.45 -1.75
N GLY A 29 7.71 -2.01 -2.39
CA GLY A 29 8.70 -2.91 -2.96
C GLY A 29 9.83 -2.16 -3.63
N LEU A 30 10.46 -2.82 -4.60
CA LEU A 30 11.53 -2.26 -5.40
C LEU A 30 11.00 -1.87 -6.78
N VAL A 31 11.51 -0.78 -7.33
CA VAL A 31 11.30 -0.45 -8.74
C VAL A 31 12.10 -1.44 -9.60
N THR A 32 11.40 -2.26 -10.38
CA THR A 32 12.01 -3.24 -11.29
C THR A 32 12.16 -2.69 -12.71
N GLU A 33 11.23 -1.83 -13.15
CA GLU A 33 11.20 -1.24 -14.48
C GLU A 33 10.70 0.22 -14.42
N ILE A 34 11.14 1.05 -15.38
CA ILE A 34 10.67 2.43 -15.53
C ILE A 34 10.35 2.74 -17.01
N ALA A 35 9.31 3.53 -17.23
CA ALA A 35 9.03 4.06 -18.57
C ALA A 35 10.04 5.15 -18.95
N SER A 36 10.25 5.35 -20.25
CA SER A 36 11.27 6.28 -20.77
C SER A 36 11.06 7.75 -20.36
N ASN A 37 9.86 8.11 -19.94
CA ASN A 37 9.48 9.45 -19.51
C ASN A 37 9.45 9.63 -17.98
N VAL A 38 9.87 8.62 -17.21
CA VAL A 38 9.96 8.69 -15.74
C VAL A 38 11.34 9.21 -15.34
N THR A 39 11.37 10.22 -14.47
CA THR A 39 12.60 10.90 -14.04
C THR A 39 12.87 10.83 -12.55
N ASP A 40 11.85 10.60 -11.73
CA ASP A 40 11.94 10.73 -10.27
C ASP A 40 12.35 9.42 -9.56
N PHE A 41 12.50 8.34 -10.33
CA PHE A 41 12.78 6.99 -9.86
C PHE A 41 13.83 6.29 -10.73
N ALA A 42 14.59 5.40 -10.11
CA ALA A 42 15.54 4.50 -10.71
C ALA A 42 15.24 3.05 -10.34
N ILE A 43 15.69 2.10 -11.16
CA ILE A 43 15.61 0.67 -10.85
C ILE A 43 16.39 0.39 -9.56
N GLY A 44 15.77 -0.35 -8.65
CA GLY A 44 16.30 -0.67 -7.32
C GLY A 44 15.87 0.31 -6.22
N ASP A 45 15.19 1.41 -6.55
CA ASP A 45 14.64 2.30 -5.53
C ASP A 45 13.59 1.60 -4.68
N ARG A 46 13.65 1.82 -3.37
CA ARG A 46 12.63 1.35 -2.43
C ARG A 46 11.47 2.33 -2.49
N VAL A 47 10.28 1.83 -2.80
CA VAL A 47 9.09 2.67 -2.95
C VAL A 47 7.89 2.07 -2.23
N PHE A 48 6.96 2.94 -1.89
CA PHE A 48 5.59 2.56 -1.59
C PHE A 48 4.65 3.34 -2.53
N ALA A 49 3.54 2.74 -2.92
CA ALA A 49 2.68 3.30 -3.94
C ALA A 49 1.20 2.99 -3.71
N GLY A 50 0.35 3.92 -4.15
CA GLY A 50 -1.09 3.71 -4.26
C GLY A 50 -1.45 3.14 -5.65
N THR A 51 -2.08 1.98 -5.67
CA THR A 51 -2.48 1.28 -6.91
C THR A 51 -3.95 1.49 -7.26
N ARG A 52 -4.76 1.90 -6.26
CA ARG A 52 -6.24 1.80 -6.24
C ARG A 52 -6.73 0.35 -6.27
N PHE A 53 -6.35 -0.44 -7.27
CA PHE A 53 -6.61 -1.87 -7.37
C PHE A 53 -5.41 -2.58 -8.01
N GLY A 54 -5.36 -3.91 -7.94
CA GLY A 54 -4.27 -4.70 -8.53
C GLY A 54 -3.04 -4.89 -7.63
N GLY A 55 -3.08 -4.43 -6.37
CA GLY A 55 -1.96 -4.51 -5.46
C GLY A 55 -1.70 -5.90 -4.84
N TYR A 56 -2.66 -6.83 -4.90
CA TYR A 56 -2.45 -8.22 -4.47
C TYR A 56 -1.76 -9.01 -5.59
N ALA A 57 -0.56 -8.57 -5.95
CA ALA A 57 0.27 -9.11 -7.00
C ALA A 57 1.74 -8.96 -6.62
N GLU A 58 2.59 -9.82 -7.18
CA GLU A 58 4.05 -9.72 -7.01
C GLU A 58 4.62 -8.49 -7.72
N GLU A 59 3.98 -8.08 -8.82
CA GLU A 59 4.35 -6.89 -9.60
C GLU A 59 3.11 -6.08 -9.96
N VAL A 60 3.25 -4.76 -9.93
CA VAL A 60 2.16 -3.83 -10.31
C VAL A 60 2.74 -2.58 -10.98
N CYS A 61 2.11 -2.17 -12.07
CA CYS A 61 2.45 -0.93 -12.76
C CYS A 61 1.66 0.23 -12.15
N VAL A 62 2.36 1.25 -11.69
CA VAL A 62 1.78 2.48 -11.11
C VAL A 62 2.28 3.70 -11.86
N ARG A 63 1.52 4.80 -11.81
CA ARG A 63 2.01 6.08 -12.32
C ARG A 63 3.03 6.64 -11.35
N GLN A 64 4.07 7.31 -11.87
CA GLN A 64 5.09 8.00 -11.06
C GLN A 64 4.50 8.86 -9.93
N GLN A 65 3.42 9.59 -10.22
CA GLN A 65 2.71 10.44 -9.27
C GLN A 65 2.00 9.70 -8.12
N ASP A 66 1.78 8.38 -8.25
CA ASP A 66 1.14 7.55 -7.24
C ASP A 66 2.18 6.76 -6.41
N ALA A 67 3.48 6.95 -6.67
CA ALA A 67 4.59 6.32 -5.97
C ALA A 67 5.42 7.35 -5.18
N VAL A 68 6.03 6.90 -4.08
CA VAL A 68 6.90 7.70 -3.23
C VAL A 68 8.08 6.85 -2.76
N HIS A 69 9.26 7.46 -2.64
CA HIS A 69 10.43 6.83 -2.02
C HIS A 69 10.13 6.39 -0.59
N LEU A 70 10.43 5.12 -0.29
CA LEU A 70 10.30 4.55 1.04
C LEU A 70 11.58 4.85 1.84
N PRO A 71 11.48 5.58 2.97
CA PRO A 71 12.63 5.89 3.80
C PRO A 71 13.40 4.64 4.25
N ALA A 72 14.72 4.77 4.39
CA ALA A 72 15.58 3.68 4.83
C ALA A 72 15.21 3.17 6.24
N THR A 73 14.59 4.02 7.05
CA THR A 73 14.14 3.74 8.42
C THR A 73 12.93 2.80 8.49
N LEU A 74 12.16 2.66 7.40
CA LEU A 74 10.95 1.84 7.38
C LEU A 74 11.17 0.53 6.63
N SER A 75 10.57 -0.55 7.13
CA SER A 75 10.49 -1.82 6.41
C SER A 75 9.48 -1.76 5.25
N PHE A 76 9.49 -2.75 4.35
CA PHE A 76 8.46 -2.82 3.31
C PHE A 76 7.07 -3.03 3.92
N GLU A 77 6.93 -3.89 4.92
CA GLU A 77 5.66 -4.11 5.59
C GLU A 77 5.09 -2.80 6.19
N GLN A 78 5.96 -1.98 6.77
CA GLN A 78 5.59 -0.65 7.23
C GLN A 78 5.22 0.28 6.07
N GLY A 79 5.97 0.24 4.96
CA GLY A 79 5.65 0.95 3.73
C GLY A 79 4.24 0.65 3.20
N ALA A 80 3.88 -0.64 3.11
CA ALA A 80 2.55 -1.10 2.71
C ALA A 80 1.44 -0.75 3.70
N ALA A 81 1.79 -0.34 4.92
CA ALA A 81 0.86 0.15 5.92
C ALA A 81 0.59 1.67 5.81
N ILE A 82 1.36 2.40 4.99
CA ILE A 82 1.14 3.82 4.72
C ILE A 82 0.06 3.98 3.66
N GLN A 83 -0.95 4.79 3.95
CA GLN A 83 -1.98 5.11 2.97
C GLN A 83 -1.54 6.27 2.08
N VAL A 84 -1.23 5.99 0.81
CA VAL A 84 -0.72 7.01 -0.15
C VAL A 84 -1.83 7.91 -0.71
N ASN A 85 -3.10 7.51 -0.56
CA ASN A 85 -4.24 8.21 -1.18
C ASN A 85 -4.78 9.43 -0.41
N CYS A 86 -4.19 9.79 0.72
CA CYS A 86 -4.31 11.15 1.27
C CYS A 86 -3.09 11.89 0.71
N ASP A 87 -3.11 12.79 -0.27
CA ASP A 87 -4.11 13.77 -0.64
C ASP A 87 -3.59 14.53 -1.88
N ARG A 88 -4.47 14.84 -2.83
CA ARG A 88 -4.29 15.86 -3.86
C ARG A 88 -4.29 17.30 -3.28
N GLY A 89 -3.40 17.61 -2.34
CA GLY A 89 -3.08 18.95 -1.85
C GLY A 89 -3.83 19.51 -0.62
N THR A 90 -4.94 18.93 -0.14
CA THR A 90 -5.72 19.48 1.00
C THR A 90 -5.20 19.14 2.40
N LEU A 91 -4.40 18.07 2.53
CA LEU A 91 -3.88 17.50 3.78
C LEU A 91 -2.35 17.61 3.84
N GLU A 92 -1.72 18.19 2.83
CA GLU A 92 -0.27 18.45 2.79
C GLU A 92 0.25 19.09 4.08
N PRO A 93 -0.43 20.09 4.70
CA PRO A 93 0.03 20.68 5.97
C PRO A 93 0.12 19.68 7.13
N TRP A 94 -0.64 18.58 7.08
CA TRP A 94 -0.68 17.55 8.11
C TRP A 94 0.21 16.36 7.79
N ILE A 95 0.37 16.04 6.50
CA ILE A 95 1.19 14.92 6.03
C ILE A 95 2.67 15.26 6.11
N THR A 96 3.06 16.48 5.74
CA THR A 96 4.48 16.88 5.70
C THR A 96 5.18 16.74 7.06
N PRO A 97 4.60 17.19 8.19
CA PRO A 97 5.20 16.94 9.51
C PRO A 97 5.30 15.45 9.86
N LEU A 98 4.27 14.66 9.53
CA LEU A 98 4.28 13.21 9.79
C LEU A 98 5.37 12.51 8.97
N ARG A 99 5.58 12.92 7.72
CA ARG A 99 6.67 12.41 6.89
C ARG A 99 8.02 12.67 7.54
N ALA A 100 8.28 13.89 8.02
CA ALA A 100 9.52 14.20 8.71
C ALA A 100 9.75 13.31 9.96
N LEU A 101 8.70 13.07 10.75
CA LEU A 101 8.75 12.17 11.91
C LEU A 101 8.93 10.69 11.53
N MET A 102 8.52 10.28 10.32
CA MET A 102 8.78 8.94 9.81
C MET A 102 10.21 8.80 9.27
N ASP A 103 10.71 9.85 8.63
CA ASP A 103 12.07 9.92 8.09
C ASP A 103 13.12 9.88 9.21
N ASP A 104 12.87 10.56 10.34
CA ASP A 104 13.75 10.53 11.52
C ASP A 104 13.49 9.34 12.47
N GLY A 105 12.44 8.54 12.18
CA GLY A 105 12.08 7.34 12.93
C GLY A 105 11.32 7.58 14.24
N THR A 106 10.90 8.83 14.52
CA THR A 106 10.06 9.15 15.68
C THR A 106 8.70 8.44 15.63
N VAL A 107 8.12 8.27 14.44
CA VAL A 107 6.84 7.60 14.22
C VAL A 107 6.97 6.53 13.15
N ALA A 108 6.31 5.40 13.34
CA ALA A 108 6.23 4.35 12.33
C ALA A 108 4.80 3.78 12.24
N PRO A 109 4.37 3.33 11.04
CA PRO A 109 3.12 2.60 10.88
C PRO A 109 3.11 1.32 11.73
N VAL A 110 1.96 1.02 12.34
CA VAL A 110 1.75 -0.22 13.08
C VAL A 110 1.28 -1.30 12.12
N VAL A 111 2.10 -2.34 11.96
CA VAL A 111 1.74 -3.58 11.27
C VAL A 111 1.21 -4.56 12.31
N SER A 112 -0.04 -4.96 12.17
CA SER A 112 -0.70 -5.92 13.06
C SER A 112 -0.27 -7.34 12.73
N ASP A 113 -0.36 -7.69 11.45
CA ASP A 113 -0.17 -9.05 10.96
C ASP A 113 0.47 -9.00 9.57
N VAL A 114 1.36 -9.95 9.31
CA VAL A 114 1.99 -10.18 8.00
C VAL A 114 1.59 -11.59 7.57
N VAL A 115 0.87 -11.69 6.45
CA VAL A 115 0.27 -12.94 5.99
C VAL A 115 0.73 -13.23 4.55
N PRO A 116 1.22 -14.43 4.24
CA PRO A 116 1.58 -14.78 2.86
C PRO A 116 0.39 -14.75 1.90
N PHE A 117 0.61 -14.49 0.61
CA PHE A 117 -0.44 -14.45 -0.41
C PHE A 117 -1.25 -15.76 -0.47
N GLU A 118 -0.59 -16.91 -0.28
CA GLU A 118 -1.22 -18.23 -0.21
C GLU A 118 -2.28 -18.34 0.90
N ARG A 119 -2.16 -17.50 1.94
CA ARG A 119 -3.05 -17.43 3.10
C ARG A 119 -3.91 -16.17 3.10
N ALA A 120 -4.11 -15.51 1.96
CA ALA A 120 -4.90 -14.27 1.87
C ALA A 120 -6.32 -14.41 2.46
N ALA A 121 -6.94 -15.59 2.38
CA ALA A 121 -8.23 -15.85 3.01
C ALA A 121 -8.25 -15.59 4.53
N GLU A 122 -7.18 -15.95 5.23
CA GLU A 122 -7.00 -15.68 6.67
C GLU A 122 -6.85 -14.19 6.95
N ALA A 123 -6.06 -13.48 6.14
CA ALA A 123 -5.91 -12.04 6.27
C ALA A 123 -7.27 -11.32 6.17
N HIS A 124 -8.14 -11.80 5.29
CA HIS A 124 -9.50 -11.25 5.17
C HIS A 124 -10.38 -11.58 6.38
N GLN A 125 -10.26 -12.78 6.95
CA GLN A 125 -10.95 -13.14 8.20
C GLN A 125 -10.50 -12.23 9.36
N ILE A 126 -9.20 -11.98 9.50
CA ILE A 126 -8.65 -11.06 10.53
C ILE A 126 -9.32 -9.69 10.44
N LEU A 127 -9.44 -9.13 9.22
CA LEU A 127 -10.10 -7.84 9.00
C LEU A 127 -11.61 -7.88 9.29
N THR A 128 -12.32 -8.92 8.84
CA THR A 128 -13.77 -9.04 9.04
C THR A 128 -14.11 -9.21 10.52
N GLU A 129 -13.31 -9.97 11.26
CA GLU A 129 -13.47 -10.19 12.70
C GLU A 129 -12.94 -9.03 13.55
N ARG A 130 -12.29 -8.03 12.93
CA ARG A 130 -11.68 -6.86 13.57
C ARG A 130 -10.68 -7.24 14.67
N ARG A 131 -9.87 -8.27 14.43
CA ARG A 131 -8.84 -8.75 15.37
C ARG A 131 -7.53 -7.96 15.31
N ASN A 132 -7.34 -7.12 14.30
CA ASN A 132 -6.11 -6.38 14.08
C ASN A 132 -6.08 -5.00 14.78
N ILE A 133 -4.93 -4.62 15.31
CA ILE A 133 -4.61 -3.24 15.70
C ILE A 133 -3.48 -2.76 14.79
N GLY A 134 -3.81 -1.90 13.82
CA GLY A 134 -2.90 -1.52 12.73
C GLY A 134 -3.23 -2.24 11.43
N LYS A 135 -2.29 -2.22 10.49
CA LYS A 135 -2.49 -2.77 9.13
C LYS A 135 -2.22 -4.28 9.10
N VAL A 136 -3.07 -5.03 8.40
CA VAL A 136 -2.75 -6.39 7.94
C VAL A 136 -2.06 -6.28 6.58
N VAL A 137 -0.87 -6.84 6.44
CA VAL A 137 -0.03 -6.77 5.24
C VAL A 137 0.02 -8.14 4.59
N LEU A 138 -0.10 -8.17 3.25
CA LEU A 138 0.15 -9.38 2.48
C LEU A 138 1.56 -9.34 1.91
N VAL A 139 2.22 -10.49 1.91
CA VAL A 139 3.55 -10.67 1.33
C VAL A 139 3.54 -11.85 0.34
N PRO A 140 4.28 -11.75 -0.78
CA PRO A 140 4.51 -12.89 -1.67
C PRO A 140 5.33 -14.00 -1.00
#